data_AF-A0A932WSN2-F1
#
_entry.id   AF-A0A932WSN2-F1
#
_cell.length_a   1.000
_cell.length_b   1.000
_cell.length_c   1.000
_cell.angle_alpha   90.00
_cell.angle_beta   90.00
_cell.angle_gamma   90.00
#
_symmetry.space_group_name_H-M   'P 1'
#
loop_
_entity.id
_entity.type
_entity.pdbx_description
1 polymer ?
#
loop_
_entity_poly.entity_id
_entity_poly.type
_entity_poly.pdbx_seq_one_letter_code
_entity_poly.pdbx_strand_id
1 'polypeptide(L)' 'MDLSQLQREALCKLGNPQWDDEVDAPGIVPELTKLGLVTVNPNDSRLTLTELGQKIYRELLGD' A
#
# COMPACT_ATOMS: atom_id res chain seq x y z
N MET A 1 -3.98 11.53 -11.66
CA MET A 1 -4.06 10.06 -11.83
C MET A 1 -4.88 9.58 -10.65
N ASP A 2 -6.10 9.07 -10.86
CA ASP A 2 -6.99 8.67 -9.77
C ASP A 2 -6.80 7.20 -9.42
N LEU A 3 -6.46 6.91 -8.17
CA LEU A 3 -6.42 5.54 -7.66
C LEU A 3 -7.85 5.00 -7.53
N SER A 4 -8.04 3.72 -7.89
CA SER A 4 -9.31 3.02 -7.71
C SER A 4 -9.65 2.87 -6.22
N GLN A 5 -10.92 2.66 -5.89
CA GLN A 5 -11.37 2.48 -4.51
C GLN A 5 -10.62 1.32 -3.82
N LEU A 6 -10.44 0.19 -4.51
CA LEU A 6 -9.69 -0.97 -4.00
C LEU A 6 -8.21 -0.64 -3.75
N GLN A 7 -7.59 0.16 -4.63
CA GLN A 7 -6.20 0.61 -4.45
C GLN A 7 -6.05 1.53 -3.25
N ARG A 8 -7.00 2.45 -3.01
CA ARG A 8 -7.00 3.33 -1.85
C ARG A 8 -7.21 2.55 -0.55
N GLU A 9 -8.16 1.63 -0.52
CA GLU A 9 -8.40 0.76 0.64
C GLU A 9 -7.15 -0.06 0.96
N ALA A 10 -6.54 -0.69 -0.04
CA ALA A 10 -5.32 -1.47 0.14
C ALA A 10 -4.13 -0.61 0.61
N LEU A 11 -3.95 0.58 0.04
CA LEU A 11 -2.92 1.53 0.48
C LEU A 11 -3.16 1.98 1.93
N CYS A 12 -4.41 2.30 2.29
CA CYS A 12 -4.78 2.68 3.64
C CYS A 12 -4.53 1.58 4.65
N LYS A 13 -4.82 0.34 4.26
CA LYS A 13 -4.62 -0.82 5.10
C LYS A 13 -3.12 -1.16 5.25
N LEU A 14 -2.32 -1.07 4.17
CA LEU A 14 -0.86 -1.24 4.21
C LEU A 14 -0.12 -0.14 4.98
N GLY A 15 -0.68 1.08 4.99
CA GLY A 15 -0.15 2.18 5.79
C GLY A 15 -0.41 2.04 7.30
N ASN A 16 -1.26 1.11 7.71
CA ASN A 16 -1.51 0.83 9.11
C ASN A 16 -0.50 -0.21 9.64
N PRO A 17 0.41 0.14 10.56
CA PRO A 17 1.43 -0.77 11.10
C PRO A 17 0.85 -1.89 11.98
N GLN A 18 -0.43 -1.82 12.36
CA GLN A 18 -1.12 -2.90 13.08
C GLN A 18 -1.72 -3.96 12.14
N TRP A 19 -1.54 -3.82 10.83
CA TRP A 19 -2.14 -4.74 9.89
C TRP A 19 -1.24 -5.98 9.73
N ASP A 20 -1.67 -7.06 10.36
CA ASP A 20 -1.11 -8.41 10.29
C ASP A 20 -1.11 -8.91 8.84
N ASP A 21 -0.15 -9.77 8.50
CA ASP A 21 0.23 -10.27 7.16
C ASP A 21 -0.91 -10.91 6.31
N GLU A 22 -2.17 -10.88 6.75
CA GLU A 22 -3.38 -11.39 6.07
C GLU A 22 -3.97 -10.39 5.06
N VAL A 23 -3.13 -9.75 4.25
CA VAL A 23 -3.61 -9.05 3.06
C VAL A 23 -3.95 -10.10 2.01
N ASP A 24 -5.17 -10.63 2.12
CA ASP A 24 -5.82 -11.49 1.14
C ASP A 24 -6.19 -10.67 -0.13
N ALA A 25 -5.23 -9.93 -0.69
CA ALA A 25 -5.38 -9.17 -1.93
C ALA A 25 -4.23 -9.46 -2.90
N PRO A 26 -4.04 -10.74 -3.31
CA PRO A 26 -2.97 -11.15 -4.23
C PRO A 26 -2.99 -10.41 -5.57
N GLY A 27 -4.14 -9.83 -5.97
CA GLY A 27 -4.26 -9.04 -7.20
C GLY A 27 -3.82 -7.58 -7.07
N ILE A 28 -3.98 -6.97 -5.89
CA ILE A 28 -3.83 -5.52 -5.70
C ILE A 28 -2.38 -5.12 -5.39
N VAL A 29 -1.64 -5.98 -4.69
CA VAL A 29 -0.25 -5.73 -4.30
C VAL A 29 0.65 -5.51 -5.52
N PRO A 30 0.61 -6.36 -6.57
CA PRO A 30 1.36 -6.12 -7.79
C PRO A 30 1.02 -4.81 -8.49
N GLU A 31 -0.24 -4.35 -8.41
CA GLU A 31 -0.67 -3.08 -8.99
C GLU A 31 -0.10 -1.89 -8.22
N LEU A 32 -0.15 -1.92 -6.88
CA LEU A 32 0.44 -0.88 -6.03
C LEU A 32 1.97 -0.84 -6.19
N THR A 33 2.63 -2.00 -6.35
CA THR A 33 4.07 -2.08 -6.63
C THR A 33 4.41 -1.49 -8.00
N LYS A 34 3.60 -1.77 -9.03
CA LYS A 34 3.76 -1.15 -10.36
C LYS A 34 3.59 0.36 -10.35
N LEU A 35 2.70 0.86 -9.49
CA LEU A 35 2.50 2.29 -9.27
C LEU A 35 3.60 2.93 -8.40
N GLY A 36 4.52 2.12 -7.86
CA GLY A 36 5.60 2.59 -6.99
C GLY A 36 5.11 3.06 -5.63
N LEU A 37 3.94 2.61 -5.17
CA LEU A 37 3.35 2.98 -3.88
C LEU A 37 3.80 2.05 -2.74
N VAL A 38 4.10 0.79 -3.07
CA VAL A 38 4.56 -0.21 -2.11
C VAL A 38 5.78 -0.92 -2.67
N THR A 39 6.62 -1.44 -1.79
CA THR A 39 7.76 -2.29 -2.12
C THR A 39 7.79 -3.51 -1.22
N VAL A 40 8.27 -4.63 -1.74
CA VAL A 40 8.48 -5.86 -0.96
C VAL A 40 9.88 -5.79 -0.36
N ASN A 41 9.99 -5.87 0.97
CA ASN A 41 11.27 -5.94 1.65
C ASN A 41 11.92 -7.31 1.36
N PRO A 42 13.12 -7.35 0.76
CA PRO A 42 13.75 -8.61 0.36
C PRO A 42 14.15 -9.50 1.54
N ASN A 43 14.24 -8.97 2.76
CA ASN A 43 14.71 -9.73 3.93
C ASN A 43 13.60 -10.53 4.63
N ASP A 44 12.38 -10.02 4.60
CA ASP A 44 11.25 -10.51 5.40
C ASP A 44 9.98 -10.70 4.56
N SER A 45 10.04 -10.44 3.26
CA SER A 45 8.90 -10.52 2.32
C SER A 45 7.70 -9.64 2.69
N ARG A 46 7.88 -8.72 3.65
CA ARG A 46 6.83 -7.80 4.08
C ARG A 46 6.67 -6.66 3.09
N LEU A 47 5.44 -6.20 2.95
CA LEU A 47 5.11 -5.03 2.16
C LEU A 47 5.37 -3.77 2.98
N THR A 48 6.09 -2.83 2.39
CA THR A 48 6.37 -1.52 2.98
C THR A 48 5.90 -0.43 2.05
N LEU A 49 5.34 0.65 2.59
CA LEU A 49 5.02 1.83 1.79
C LEU A 49 6.30 2.54 1.34
N THR A 50 6.38 2.90 0.06
CA THR A 50 7.42 3.79 -0.47
C THR A 50 7.16 5.23 -0.02
N GLU A 51 8.09 6.16 -0.26
CA GLU A 51 7.86 7.59 0.02
C GLU A 51 6.61 8.13 -0.68
N LEU A 52 6.35 7.69 -1.92
CA LEU A 52 5.15 8.06 -2.68
C LEU A 52 3.89 7.44 -2.05
N GLY A 53 3.94 6.16 -1.68
CA GLY A 53 2.82 5.49 -1.00
C GLY A 53 2.48 6.12 0.33
N GLN A 54 3.49 6.52 1.11
CA GLN A 54 3.30 7.24 2.37
C GLN A 54 2.69 8.62 2.15
N LYS A 55 3.12 9.34 1.11
CA LYS A 55 2.55 10.64 0.76
C LYS A 55 1.07 10.51 0.41
N ILE A 56 0.72 9.59 -0.50
CA ILE A 56 -0.69 9.37 -0.88
C ILE A 56 -1.49 8.84 0.31
N TYR A 57 -0.93 7.94 1.11
CA TYR A 57 -1.58 7.45 2.32
C TYR A 57 -1.95 8.59 3.29
N ARG A 58 -1.04 9.54 3.51
CA ARG A 58 -1.32 10.74 4.33
C ARG A 58 -2.38 11.63 3.69
N GLU A 59 -2.34 11.84 2.37
CA GLU A 59 -3.37 12.58 1.63
C GLU A 59 -4.75 11.90 1.73
N LEU A 60 -4.82 10.57 1.82
CA LEU A 60 -6.07 9.82 1.99
C LEU A 60 -6.63 9.91 3.42
N LEU A 61 -5.79 10.10 4.43
CA LEU A 61 -6.21 10.25 5.83
C LEU A 61 -6.74 11.67 6.14
N GLY A 62 -6.58 12.62 5.24
CA GLY A 62 -6.94 14.04 5.40
C GLY A 62 -5.86 14.77 6.22
N ASP A 63 -5.11 15.73 5.69
CA ASP A 63 -5.55 17.01 5.08
C ASP A 63 -6.92 17.10 4.40
#